data_AF-U6DFM8-F1
#
_entry.id   AF-U6DFM8-F1
#
_cell.length_a   1.000
_cell.length_b   1.000
_cell.length_c   1.000
_cell.angle_alpha   90.00
_cell.angle_beta   90.00
_cell.angle_gamma   90.00
#
_symmetry.space_group_name_H-M   'P 1'
#
loop_
_entity.id
_entity.type
_entity.pdbx_description
1 polymer ?
#
loop_
_entity_poly.entity_id
_entity_poly.type
_entity_poly.pdbx_seq_one_letter_code
_entity_poly.pdbx_strand_id
1 'polypeptide(L)'
;WFHGSCVGVEEEEAPDIDIYHCPNCEKTHGKSTLKKKRAWHKHGPGQTPDVKPVQNGSQLFIKELRSRTFPSAEDVVVRVPGSQLTLGYMEEHGFAEPILVPKKDGLGLAVPAPTFYVSDVENYVGPERSVDVTDVAKQKDCKMKLKEFVDYYYSTNRKRVLNLTSLEFSDTRMSSFVEPPDIVKKLSWVENCWPDDALLAKPKVTKYCLICVKDSYTDFHIDSGGASAWYHVLKGEKIFYLIQPASANISLYERWQSAANHSEMFFADQVDRCYKCTLKQGQTLFIPSGWIYATLTPVDCLAFAGHFLHSLSVEMQMRAYEVERRLKLGSLTQFPNFETACWYMGKHLLEAFKGSHKSGKQLPPHLVQGAKILNGAFRSWTKKQALAEHEDELPEHFKPSQLIKDLAKEIRLSENASKAARPEVTPAISSDEVCFGDREKEEPPSPIEASPPRSFLEKVSKKKTPKTVKMPKPSKVPKPPKPPKP
;
A
#
# COMPACT_ATOMS: atom_id res chain seq x y z
N TRP A 1 29.97 -13.85 31.59
CA TRP A 1 28.93 -13.99 30.57
C TRP A 1 27.60 -14.21 31.26
N PHE A 2 26.54 -13.54 30.82
CA PHE A 2 25.21 -13.59 31.41
C PHE A 2 24.19 -13.74 30.29
N HIS A 3 23.12 -14.51 30.51
CA HIS A 3 21.96 -14.49 29.60
C HIS A 3 21.28 -13.13 29.71
N GLY A 4 21.00 -12.47 28.57
CA GLY A 4 20.38 -11.13 28.54
C GLY A 4 19.07 -11.08 29.33
N SER A 5 18.24 -12.11 29.21
CA SER A 5 16.99 -12.28 29.96
C SER A 5 17.17 -12.35 31.48
N CYS A 6 18.29 -12.88 31.98
CA CYS A 6 18.56 -12.97 33.43
C CYS A 6 19.04 -11.64 34.04
N VAL A 7 19.49 -10.70 33.20
CA VAL A 7 20.06 -9.42 33.64
C VAL A 7 19.32 -8.20 33.07
N GLY A 8 18.18 -8.43 32.40
CA GLY A 8 17.36 -7.37 31.82
C GLY A 8 18.03 -6.61 30.69
N VAL A 9 18.89 -7.27 29.90
CA VAL A 9 19.49 -6.70 28.69
C VAL A 9 18.85 -7.37 27.47
N GLU A 10 18.06 -6.60 26.73
CA GLU A 10 17.49 -7.04 25.45
C GLU A 10 18.61 -7.19 24.40
N GLU A 11 18.45 -8.11 23.45
CA GLU A 11 19.44 -8.32 22.36
C GLU A 11 19.68 -7.03 21.54
N GLU A 12 18.70 -6.14 21.50
CA GLU A 12 18.75 -4.89 20.75
C GLU A 12 19.43 -3.74 21.49
N GLU A 13 19.51 -3.83 22.82
CA GLU A 13 20.23 -2.87 23.66
C GLU A 13 21.72 -3.24 23.75
N ALA A 14 22.06 -4.52 23.60
CA ALA A 14 23.43 -5.01 23.66
C ALA A 14 24.41 -4.26 22.72
N PRO A 15 24.06 -3.89 21.47
CA PRO A 15 24.95 -3.14 20.59
C PRO A 15 25.24 -1.71 21.06
N ASP A 16 24.36 -1.11 21.89
CA ASP A 16 24.51 0.25 22.42
C ASP A 16 25.38 0.29 23.69
N ILE A 17 25.63 -0.85 24.32
CA ILE A 17 26.49 -0.98 25.50
C ILE A 17 27.96 -1.03 25.04
N ASP A 18 28.80 -0.17 25.64
CA ASP A 18 30.25 -0.13 25.41
C ASP A 18 30.96 -1.09 26.37
N ILE A 19 30.73 -0.89 27.67
CA ILE A 19 31.21 -1.79 28.73
C ILE A 19 30.03 -2.18 29.60
N TYR A 20 29.68 -3.47 29.57
CA TYR A 20 28.62 -4.03 30.40
C TYR A 20 29.11 -4.33 31.82
N HIS A 21 28.40 -3.81 32.82
CA HIS A 21 28.56 -4.17 34.22
C HIS A 21 27.35 -5.00 34.66
N CYS A 22 27.59 -6.20 35.17
CA CYS A 22 26.52 -7.05 35.70
C CYS A 22 25.97 -6.50 37.03
N PRO A 23 24.80 -6.96 37.52
CA PRO A 23 24.17 -6.44 38.73
C PRO A 23 25.05 -6.44 40.00
N ASN A 24 26.03 -7.35 40.07
CA ASN A 24 27.00 -7.37 41.17
C ASN A 24 28.13 -6.36 40.99
N CYS A 25 28.67 -6.23 39.77
CA CYS A 25 29.73 -5.26 39.45
C CYS A 25 29.21 -3.82 39.45
N GLU A 26 27.93 -3.60 39.16
CA GLU A 26 27.32 -2.27 39.20
C GLU A 26 27.44 -1.61 40.58
N LYS A 27 27.37 -2.43 41.64
CA LYS A 27 27.43 -1.94 43.04
C LYS A 27 28.79 -1.30 43.37
N THR A 28 29.87 -1.75 42.75
CA THR A 28 31.24 -1.29 43.04
C THR A 28 31.85 -0.44 41.93
N HIS A 29 31.40 -0.62 40.68
CA HIS A 29 31.96 0.03 39.50
C HIS A 29 30.97 0.94 38.75
N GLY A 30 29.74 1.10 39.26
CA GLY A 30 28.69 1.90 38.64
C GLY A 30 28.01 1.21 37.47
N LYS A 31 27.02 1.87 36.87
CA LYS A 31 26.22 1.32 35.75
C LYS A 31 27.06 0.98 34.52
N SER A 32 26.54 0.06 33.70
CA SER A 32 27.06 -0.20 32.35
C SER A 32 27.22 1.10 31.57
N THR A 33 28.35 1.22 30.87
CA THR A 33 28.63 2.39 30.02
C THR A 33 28.05 2.15 28.65
N LEU A 34 27.36 3.17 28.11
CA LEU A 34 26.85 3.14 26.76
C LEU A 34 27.88 3.72 25.81
N LYS A 35 27.89 3.23 24.56
CA LYS A 35 28.69 3.83 23.50
C LYS A 35 28.30 5.29 23.40
N LYS A 36 29.29 6.17 23.50
CA LYS A 36 29.05 7.61 23.33
C LYS A 36 28.43 7.84 21.95
N LYS A 37 27.13 8.14 21.89
CA LYS A 37 26.58 8.89 20.75
C LYS A 37 27.42 10.15 20.66
N ARG A 38 28.17 10.33 19.57
CA ARG A 38 29.00 11.52 19.37
C ARG A 38 28.10 12.75 19.46
N ALA A 39 28.09 13.37 20.63
CA ALA A 39 27.66 14.74 20.78
C ALA A 39 28.62 15.56 19.93
N TRP A 40 28.04 16.20 18.92
CA TRP A 40 28.67 17.27 18.17
C TRP A 40 29.31 18.30 19.11
N HIS A 41 30.26 19.05 18.58
CA HIS A 41 31.04 20.13 19.20
C HIS A 41 32.40 19.73 19.79
N LYS A 42 33.36 19.57 18.87
CA LYS A 42 34.68 20.24 18.92
C LYS A 42 35.25 20.22 17.50
N HIS A 43 34.97 21.27 16.72
CA HIS A 43 35.55 21.45 15.39
C HIS A 43 36.91 22.13 15.53
N GLY A 44 37.95 21.52 14.97
CA GLY A 44 39.12 22.25 14.49
C GLY A 44 38.73 23.08 13.26
N PRO A 45 39.44 24.19 12.97
CA PRO A 45 39.07 25.08 11.88
C PRO A 45 39.34 24.39 10.53
N GLY A 46 38.29 24.09 9.76
CA GLY A 46 38.46 23.70 8.35
C GLY A 46 37.62 22.54 7.80
N GLN A 47 36.72 21.91 8.57
CA GLN A 47 35.80 20.91 8.03
C GLN A 47 34.38 21.47 7.95
N THR A 48 33.85 21.59 6.74
CA THR A 48 32.42 21.79 6.48
C THR A 48 31.62 20.70 7.22
N PRO A 49 30.56 21.03 7.98
CA PRO A 49 29.80 20.01 8.68
C PRO A 49 29.15 19.07 7.66
N ASP A 50 29.50 17.79 7.75
CA ASP A 50 28.89 16.72 6.96
C ASP A 50 27.44 16.56 7.47
N VAL A 51 26.50 17.28 6.84
CA VAL A 51 25.08 17.28 7.21
C VAL A 51 24.51 15.93 6.79
N LYS A 52 24.41 15.00 7.75
CA LYS A 52 23.77 13.72 7.51
C LYS A 52 22.28 13.93 7.21
N PRO A 53 21.73 13.22 6.21
CA PRO A 53 20.33 13.30 5.89
C PRO A 53 19.45 12.82 7.05
N VAL A 54 18.27 13.42 7.15
CA VAL A 54 17.27 13.08 8.16
C VAL A 54 16.69 11.70 7.86
N GLN A 55 16.69 10.81 8.85
CA GLN A 55 16.12 9.47 8.70
C GLN A 55 14.62 9.48 9.01
N ASN A 56 13.83 8.80 8.18
CA ASN A 56 12.39 8.63 8.35
C ASN A 56 12.09 7.99 9.71
N GLY A 57 11.10 8.53 10.42
CA GLY A 57 10.73 8.11 11.78
C GLY A 57 11.59 8.68 12.92
N SER A 58 12.71 9.36 12.64
CA SER A 58 13.50 10.05 13.67
C SER A 58 12.75 11.23 14.30
N GLN A 59 13.11 11.65 15.51
CA GLN A 59 12.45 12.78 16.18
C GLN A 59 12.51 14.09 15.36
N LEU A 60 13.62 14.32 14.66
CA LEU A 60 13.77 15.48 13.77
C LEU A 60 12.82 15.36 12.57
N PHE A 61 12.75 14.18 11.96
CA PHE A 61 11.79 13.89 10.89
C PHE A 61 10.35 14.16 11.33
N ILE A 62 9.93 13.68 12.50
CA ILE A 62 8.56 13.90 13.00
C ILE A 62 8.28 15.39 13.22
N LYS A 63 9.26 16.14 13.76
CA LYS A 63 9.14 17.60 13.93
C LYS A 63 8.96 18.31 12.58
N GLU A 64 9.77 17.96 11.59
CA GLU A 64 9.66 18.50 10.23
C GLU A 64 8.32 18.12 9.58
N LEU A 65 7.94 16.84 9.64
CA LEU A 65 6.69 16.32 9.08
C LEU A 65 5.46 17.04 9.64
N ARG A 66 5.43 17.32 10.96
CA ARG A 66 4.33 18.06 11.60
C ARG A 66 4.23 19.53 11.14
N SER A 67 5.36 20.12 10.72
CA SER A 67 5.43 21.51 10.24
C SER A 67 5.19 21.64 8.73
N ARG A 68 5.26 20.53 7.98
CA ARG A 68 5.01 20.51 6.54
C ARG A 68 3.54 20.79 6.24
N THR A 69 3.31 21.50 5.13
CA THR A 69 1.98 21.77 4.59
C THR A 69 1.66 20.74 3.50
N PHE A 70 0.45 20.23 3.51
CA PHE A 70 -0.05 19.26 2.54
C PHE A 70 -1.43 19.72 2.05
N PRO A 71 -1.80 19.45 0.78
CA PRO A 71 -3.18 19.53 0.33
C PRO A 71 -4.15 18.82 1.28
N SER A 72 -5.33 19.40 1.47
CA SER A 72 -6.38 18.78 2.27
C SER A 72 -6.90 17.53 1.58
N ALA A 73 -7.17 16.47 2.35
CA ALA A 73 -7.81 15.28 1.81
C ALA A 73 -9.28 15.48 1.42
N GLU A 74 -9.88 16.64 1.68
CA GLU A 74 -11.27 16.94 1.26
C GLU A 74 -11.46 16.93 -0.26
N ASP A 75 -10.38 17.11 -1.03
CA ASP A 75 -10.42 17.05 -2.49
C ASP A 75 -10.55 15.63 -3.06
N VAL A 76 -10.23 14.60 -2.25
CA VAL A 76 -10.15 13.19 -2.72
C VAL A 76 -10.82 12.18 -1.79
N VAL A 77 -11.15 12.56 -0.55
CA VAL A 77 -11.77 11.65 0.42
C VAL A 77 -13.26 11.92 0.47
N VAL A 78 -14.03 10.96 -0.02
CA VAL A 78 -15.48 11.04 -0.06
C VAL A 78 -16.04 10.77 1.34
N ARG A 79 -16.93 11.65 1.82
CA ARG A 79 -17.59 11.48 3.12
C ARG A 79 -18.98 10.90 2.94
N VAL A 80 -19.22 9.73 3.54
CA VAL A 80 -20.47 8.98 3.36
C VAL A 80 -20.98 8.53 4.74
N PRO A 81 -22.29 8.62 5.04
CA PRO A 81 -22.85 8.01 6.24
C PRO A 81 -22.85 6.47 6.10
N GLY A 82 -22.68 5.73 7.20
CA GLY A 82 -22.50 4.28 7.14
C GLY A 82 -23.63 3.54 6.42
N SER A 83 -24.88 4.00 6.55
CA SER A 83 -26.05 3.40 5.88
C SER A 83 -26.06 3.52 4.35
N GLN A 84 -25.31 4.47 3.78
CA GLN A 84 -25.21 4.64 2.33
C GLN A 84 -24.08 3.80 1.72
N LEU A 85 -23.14 3.31 2.55
CA LEU A 85 -22.00 2.52 2.10
C LEU A 85 -22.40 1.07 1.78
N THR A 86 -23.17 0.90 0.72
CA THR A 86 -23.75 -0.37 0.27
C THR A 86 -22.96 -0.98 -0.90
N LEU A 87 -23.27 -2.22 -1.25
CA LEU A 87 -22.68 -2.86 -2.43
C LEU A 87 -22.99 -2.08 -3.72
N GLY A 88 -24.24 -1.62 -3.88
CA GLY A 88 -24.63 -0.80 -5.03
C GLY A 88 -23.85 0.51 -5.11
N TYR A 89 -23.65 1.20 -3.98
CA TYR A 89 -22.81 2.41 -3.93
C TYR A 89 -21.37 2.12 -4.40
N MET A 90 -20.78 1.03 -3.90
CA MET A 90 -19.41 0.63 -4.27
C MET A 90 -19.28 0.25 -5.74
N GLU A 91 -20.28 -0.43 -6.31
CA GLU A 91 -20.32 -0.80 -7.73
C GLU A 91 -20.51 0.42 -8.64
N GLU A 92 -21.37 1.36 -8.23
CA GLU A 92 -21.64 2.59 -8.99
C GLU A 92 -20.43 3.52 -9.03
N HIS A 93 -19.74 3.69 -7.90
CA HIS A 93 -18.61 4.62 -7.76
C HIS A 93 -17.24 3.93 -7.94
N GLY A 94 -17.21 2.61 -8.05
CA GLY A 94 -16.01 1.80 -8.33
C GLY A 94 -15.00 1.70 -7.19
N PHE A 95 -15.24 2.33 -6.03
CA PHE A 95 -14.33 2.39 -4.88
C PHE A 95 -12.89 2.76 -5.29
N ALA A 96 -12.74 3.82 -6.09
CA ALA A 96 -11.42 4.29 -6.57
C ALA A 96 -10.75 5.31 -5.61
N GLU A 97 -11.54 5.94 -4.75
CA GLU A 97 -11.12 7.00 -3.82
C GLU A 97 -11.38 6.60 -2.36
N PRO A 98 -10.59 7.10 -1.39
CA PRO A 98 -10.80 6.79 0.01
C PRO A 98 -12.12 7.34 0.51
N ILE A 99 -12.75 6.58 1.40
CA ILE A 99 -14.07 6.90 1.94
C ILE A 99 -13.95 7.07 3.44
N LEU A 100 -14.34 8.25 3.95
CA LEU A 100 -14.40 8.52 5.38
C LEU A 100 -15.85 8.48 5.86
N VAL A 101 -16.10 7.65 6.85
CA VAL A 101 -17.40 7.51 7.52
C VAL A 101 -17.30 8.13 8.91
N PRO A 102 -17.93 9.31 9.15
CA PRO A 102 -17.72 10.06 10.39
C PRO A 102 -18.23 9.37 11.66
N LYS A 103 -19.23 8.49 11.53
CA LYS A 103 -19.84 7.74 12.65
C LYS A 103 -20.07 6.31 12.22
N LYS A 104 -19.80 5.34 13.11
CA LYS A 104 -19.96 3.92 12.80
C LYS A 104 -21.40 3.46 12.54
N ASP A 105 -22.40 4.27 12.86
CA ASP A 105 -23.82 3.97 12.64
C ASP A 105 -24.09 3.58 11.19
N GLY A 106 -24.76 2.44 11.00
CA GLY A 106 -25.09 1.90 9.67
C GLY A 106 -23.98 1.09 8.99
N LEU A 107 -22.77 0.99 9.56
CA LEU A 107 -21.69 0.18 8.96
C LEU A 107 -21.77 -1.32 9.25
N GLY A 108 -22.58 -1.75 10.22
CA GLY A 108 -22.50 -3.12 10.78
C GLY A 108 -21.20 -3.42 11.54
N LEU A 109 -20.34 -2.40 11.73
CA LEU A 109 -19.09 -2.50 12.48
C LEU A 109 -19.38 -2.68 13.97
N ALA A 110 -18.97 -3.82 14.53
CA ALA A 110 -18.89 -4.01 15.98
C ALA A 110 -17.46 -3.77 16.45
N VAL A 111 -17.32 -2.99 17.52
CA VAL A 111 -16.06 -2.74 18.22
C VAL A 111 -16.38 -2.60 19.71
N PRO A 112 -15.43 -2.86 20.63
CA PRO A 112 -15.59 -2.57 22.04
C PRO A 112 -16.05 -1.13 22.32
N ALA A 113 -16.56 -0.89 23.52
CA ALA A 113 -16.87 0.46 23.97
C ALA A 113 -15.60 1.33 24.03
N PRO A 114 -15.71 2.67 23.94
CA PRO A 114 -14.57 3.59 24.14
C PRO A 114 -13.95 3.52 25.54
N THR A 115 -14.44 2.67 26.45
CA THR A 115 -13.79 2.36 27.73
C THR A 115 -12.89 1.12 27.65
N PHE A 116 -12.64 0.56 26.47
CA PHE A 116 -11.71 -0.55 26.25
C PHE A 116 -10.27 -0.05 26.07
N TYR A 117 -9.33 -0.53 26.87
CA TYR A 117 -7.95 -0.04 26.95
C TYR A 117 -6.92 -1.10 26.49
N VAL A 118 -5.65 -0.70 26.42
CA VAL A 118 -4.53 -1.59 26.05
C VAL A 118 -4.38 -2.75 27.03
N SER A 119 -4.67 -2.54 28.32
CA SER A 119 -4.76 -3.62 29.32
C SER A 119 -5.85 -4.65 29.01
N ASP A 120 -6.97 -4.23 28.39
CA ASP A 120 -8.00 -5.18 27.97
C ASP A 120 -7.54 -6.00 26.76
N VAL A 121 -6.80 -5.38 25.83
CA VAL A 121 -6.14 -6.11 24.73
C VAL A 121 -5.25 -7.21 25.30
N GLU A 122 -4.38 -6.89 26.26
CA GLU A 122 -3.54 -7.87 26.95
C GLU A 122 -4.36 -9.04 27.53
N ASN A 123 -5.43 -8.73 28.25
CA ASN A 123 -6.29 -9.73 28.89
C ASN A 123 -6.95 -10.67 27.88
N TYR A 124 -7.50 -10.14 26.78
CA TYR A 124 -8.25 -10.93 25.81
C TYR A 124 -7.37 -11.64 24.77
N VAL A 125 -6.22 -11.06 24.42
CA VAL A 125 -5.25 -11.65 23.48
C VAL A 125 -4.32 -12.63 24.18
N GLY A 126 -3.89 -12.32 25.40
CA GLY A 126 -2.99 -13.12 26.21
C GLY A 126 -1.62 -12.43 26.40
N PRO A 127 -1.14 -12.27 27.65
CA PRO A 127 0.07 -11.52 27.96
C PRO A 127 1.35 -12.13 27.37
N GLU A 128 1.37 -13.45 27.18
CA GLU A 128 2.53 -14.19 26.66
C GLU A 128 2.59 -14.25 25.12
N ARG A 129 1.59 -13.70 24.41
CA ARG A 129 1.59 -13.70 22.93
C ARG A 129 2.81 -12.92 22.43
N SER A 130 3.59 -13.53 21.55
CA SER A 130 4.66 -12.83 20.83
C SER A 130 4.05 -11.90 19.79
N VAL A 131 4.51 -10.65 19.78
CA VAL A 131 4.04 -9.59 18.89
C VAL A 131 5.22 -8.93 18.19
N ASP A 132 5.02 -8.55 16.93
CA ASP A 132 5.99 -7.78 16.16
C ASP A 132 5.77 -6.28 16.41
N VAL A 133 6.82 -5.61 16.88
CA VAL A 133 6.80 -4.22 17.30
C VAL A 133 7.85 -3.45 16.50
N THR A 134 7.48 -2.31 15.95
CA THR A 134 8.39 -1.46 15.20
C THR A 134 9.03 -0.41 16.11
N ASP A 135 10.36 -0.37 16.19
CA ASP A 135 11.11 0.79 16.67
C ASP A 135 11.08 1.87 15.59
N VAL A 136 10.23 2.88 15.80
CA VAL A 136 9.91 3.91 14.81
C VAL A 136 11.14 4.73 14.43
N ALA A 137 12.04 5.01 15.38
CA ALA A 137 13.22 5.82 15.09
C ALA A 137 14.25 5.06 14.25
N LYS A 138 14.23 3.72 14.30
CA LYS A 138 15.11 2.85 13.54
C LYS A 138 14.46 2.31 12.26
N GLN A 139 13.13 2.41 12.13
CA GLN A 139 12.33 1.73 11.12
C GLN A 139 12.67 0.23 11.05
N LYS A 140 12.77 -0.41 12.23
CA LYS A 140 13.09 -1.83 12.37
C LYS A 140 12.09 -2.52 13.28
N ASP A 141 11.76 -3.74 12.91
CA ASP A 141 10.86 -4.59 13.70
C ASP A 141 11.65 -5.45 14.68
N CYS A 142 11.05 -5.66 15.84
CA CYS A 142 11.52 -6.53 16.90
C CYS A 142 10.36 -7.37 17.45
N LYS A 143 10.68 -8.49 18.09
CA LYS A 143 9.67 -9.33 18.73
C LYS A 143 9.75 -9.16 20.24
N MET A 144 8.60 -9.02 20.87
CA MET A 144 8.47 -9.02 22.33
C MET A 144 7.16 -9.67 22.74
N LYS A 145 6.95 -9.89 24.04
CA LYS A 145 5.66 -10.35 24.56
C LYS A 145 4.69 -9.18 24.64
N LEU A 146 3.40 -9.44 24.47
CA LEU A 146 2.37 -8.41 24.57
C LEU A 146 2.42 -7.69 25.92
N LYS A 147 2.65 -8.41 27.02
CA LYS A 147 2.80 -7.81 28.36
C LYS A 147 3.95 -6.80 28.45
N GLU A 148 5.08 -7.09 27.80
CA GLU A 148 6.27 -6.21 27.78
C GLU A 148 5.96 -4.92 27.02
N PHE A 149 5.22 -5.03 25.90
CA PHE A 149 4.73 -3.88 25.16
C PHE A 149 3.70 -3.06 25.97
N VAL A 150 2.80 -3.72 26.70
CA VAL A 150 1.79 -3.07 27.55
C VAL A 150 2.45 -2.33 28.72
N ASP A 151 3.44 -2.94 29.38
CA ASP A 151 4.25 -2.29 30.42
C ASP A 151 4.97 -1.05 29.87
N TYR A 152 5.57 -1.16 28.67
CA TYR A 152 6.15 -0.02 27.96
C TYR A 152 5.10 1.06 27.67
N TYR A 153 3.91 0.68 27.21
CA TYR A 153 2.84 1.61 26.89
C TYR A 153 2.39 2.39 28.13
N TYR A 154 2.20 1.74 29.29
CA TYR A 154 1.78 2.44 30.51
C TYR A 154 2.91 3.13 31.28
N SER A 155 4.18 2.96 30.85
CA SER A 155 5.32 3.66 31.44
C SER A 155 5.22 5.17 31.28
N THR A 156 5.51 5.91 32.35
CA THR A 156 5.57 7.38 32.36
C THR A 156 6.80 7.94 31.64
N ASN A 157 7.79 7.10 31.33
CA ASN A 157 9.05 7.51 30.69
C ASN A 157 9.42 6.58 29.52
N ARG A 158 8.81 6.84 28.36
CA ARG A 158 9.09 6.10 27.12
C ARG A 158 10.33 6.67 26.43
N LYS A 159 11.46 5.96 26.51
CA LYS A 159 12.73 6.35 25.87
C LYS A 159 12.76 6.09 24.36
N ARG A 160 12.04 5.06 23.92
CA ARG A 160 11.86 4.67 22.51
C ARG A 160 10.43 4.98 22.08
N VAL A 161 10.20 5.12 20.78
CA VAL A 161 8.86 5.19 20.17
C VAL A 161 8.60 3.83 19.54
N LEU A 162 7.80 3.00 20.20
CA LEU A 162 7.46 1.66 19.75
C LEU A 162 6.02 1.62 19.25
N ASN A 163 5.79 0.93 18.15
CA ASN A 163 4.51 0.88 17.47
C ASN A 163 4.10 -0.57 17.21
N LEU A 164 2.86 -0.93 17.51
CA LEU A 164 2.32 -2.26 17.25
C LEU A 164 1.19 -2.14 16.21
N THR A 165 1.44 -2.57 14.98
CA THR A 165 0.47 -2.44 13.86
C THR A 165 0.07 -3.76 13.23
N SER A 166 0.75 -4.86 13.53
CA SER A 166 0.57 -6.17 12.91
C SER A 166 -0.09 -7.21 13.83
N LEU A 167 -0.67 -6.79 14.98
CA LEU A 167 -1.37 -7.70 15.89
C LEU A 167 -2.71 -8.15 15.30
N GLU A 168 -2.66 -9.21 14.50
CA GLU A 168 -3.84 -9.96 14.07
C GLU A 168 -4.38 -10.77 15.26
N PHE A 169 -5.69 -10.72 15.51
CA PHE A 169 -6.28 -11.31 16.72
C PHE A 169 -7.48 -12.22 16.46
N SER A 170 -7.72 -12.65 15.21
CA SER A 170 -8.88 -13.47 14.86
C SER A 170 -8.92 -14.82 15.60
N ASP A 171 -7.77 -15.33 16.02
CA ASP A 171 -7.62 -16.58 16.78
C ASP A 171 -7.62 -16.41 18.31
N THR A 172 -7.99 -15.23 18.81
CA THR A 172 -8.02 -14.91 20.24
C THR A 172 -9.44 -14.74 20.77
N ARG A 173 -9.58 -14.65 22.10
CA ARG A 173 -10.86 -14.29 22.73
C ARG A 173 -11.31 -12.87 22.40
N MET A 174 -10.40 -11.99 21.96
CA MET A 174 -10.73 -10.64 21.55
C MET A 174 -11.52 -10.60 20.23
N SER A 175 -11.44 -11.66 19.41
CA SER A 175 -12.10 -11.75 18.10
C SER A 175 -13.62 -11.51 18.18
N SER A 176 -14.28 -11.94 19.25
CA SER A 176 -15.73 -11.78 19.45
C SER A 176 -16.19 -10.35 19.73
N PHE A 177 -15.26 -9.43 20.06
CA PHE A 177 -15.59 -8.04 20.31
C PHE A 177 -15.58 -7.18 19.04
N VAL A 178 -14.97 -7.66 17.96
CA VAL A 178 -14.78 -6.90 16.74
C VAL A 178 -15.37 -7.65 15.55
N GLU A 179 -16.34 -7.02 14.89
CA GLU A 179 -16.88 -7.49 13.63
C GLU A 179 -16.61 -6.44 12.55
N PRO A 180 -15.91 -6.78 11.44
CA PRO A 180 -15.62 -5.85 10.36
C PRO A 180 -16.90 -5.24 9.77
N PRO A 181 -16.81 -4.06 9.10
CA PRO A 181 -17.95 -3.45 8.43
C PRO A 181 -18.63 -4.40 7.44
N ASP A 182 -19.96 -4.35 7.33
CA ASP A 182 -20.74 -5.24 6.47
C ASP A 182 -20.30 -5.17 5.01
N ILE A 183 -19.91 -3.98 4.54
CA ILE A 183 -19.42 -3.80 3.17
C ILE A 183 -18.11 -4.55 2.90
N VAL A 184 -17.25 -4.67 3.90
CA VAL A 184 -15.99 -5.44 3.82
C VAL A 184 -16.32 -6.93 3.70
N LYS A 185 -17.24 -7.43 4.54
CA LYS A 185 -17.69 -8.83 4.48
C LYS A 185 -18.32 -9.17 3.13
N LYS A 186 -19.14 -8.27 2.58
CA LYS A 186 -19.79 -8.45 1.26
C LYS A 186 -18.82 -8.43 0.08
N LEU A 187 -17.72 -7.69 0.18
CA LEU A 187 -16.74 -7.56 -0.91
C LEU A 187 -15.58 -8.55 -0.83
N SER A 188 -15.24 -9.02 0.36
CA SER A 188 -14.02 -9.81 0.62
C SER A 188 -14.02 -11.14 -0.12
N TRP A 189 -13.00 -11.40 -0.94
CA TRP A 189 -12.78 -12.70 -1.57
C TRP A 189 -12.58 -13.81 -0.55
N VAL A 190 -11.83 -13.52 0.52
CA VAL A 190 -11.55 -14.51 1.57
C VAL A 190 -12.83 -14.89 2.33
N GLU A 191 -13.78 -13.97 2.45
CA GLU A 191 -15.05 -14.26 3.12
C GLU A 191 -16.05 -14.99 2.21
N ASN A 192 -16.07 -14.68 0.91
CA ASN A 192 -17.11 -15.18 -0.01
C ASN A 192 -16.66 -16.35 -0.89
N CYS A 193 -15.36 -16.56 -1.06
CA CYS A 193 -14.81 -17.54 -2.02
C CYS A 193 -13.91 -18.60 -1.38
N TRP A 194 -13.39 -18.36 -0.16
CA TRP A 194 -12.51 -19.32 0.50
C TRP A 194 -13.34 -20.43 1.17
N PRO A 195 -13.17 -21.71 0.79
CA PRO A 195 -13.98 -22.78 1.33
C PRO A 195 -13.50 -23.22 2.73
N ASP A 196 -14.43 -23.65 3.58
CA ASP A 196 -14.14 -24.05 4.96
C ASP A 196 -13.30 -25.33 5.06
N ASP A 197 -13.35 -26.19 4.04
CA ASP A 197 -12.59 -27.44 3.93
C ASP A 197 -11.24 -27.27 3.19
N ALA A 198 -10.80 -26.03 2.95
CA ALA A 198 -9.48 -25.76 2.38
C ALA A 198 -8.34 -26.29 3.26
N LEU A 199 -7.37 -26.97 2.64
CA LEU A 199 -6.18 -27.46 3.33
C LEU A 199 -5.13 -26.37 3.55
N LEU A 200 -5.11 -25.35 2.69
CA LEU A 200 -4.37 -24.12 2.94
C LEU A 200 -5.10 -23.24 3.95
N ALA A 201 -4.34 -22.67 4.89
CA ALA A 201 -4.89 -21.83 5.94
C ALA A 201 -5.55 -20.56 5.37
N LYS A 202 -6.76 -20.25 5.86
CA LYS A 202 -7.47 -19.01 5.54
C LYS A 202 -6.59 -17.80 5.90
N PRO A 203 -6.41 -16.81 4.99
CA PRO A 203 -5.58 -15.65 5.26
C PRO A 203 -6.07 -14.88 6.49
N LYS A 204 -5.21 -14.76 7.51
CA LYS A 204 -5.48 -14.00 8.73
C LYS A 204 -5.09 -12.54 8.51
N VAL A 205 -5.99 -11.77 7.93
CA VAL A 205 -5.77 -10.34 7.62
C VAL A 205 -6.98 -9.46 7.96
N THR A 206 -8.01 -10.02 8.58
CA THR A 206 -9.33 -9.38 8.69
C THR A 206 -9.48 -8.54 9.96
N LYS A 207 -8.76 -8.88 11.04
CA LYS A 207 -8.91 -8.25 12.36
C LYS A 207 -7.54 -7.93 12.96
N TYR A 208 -7.08 -6.69 12.77
CA TYR A 208 -5.86 -6.13 13.37
C TYR A 208 -6.18 -5.16 14.51
N CYS A 209 -5.42 -5.25 15.60
CA CYS A 209 -5.40 -4.28 16.69
C CYS A 209 -4.13 -3.45 16.56
N LEU A 210 -4.29 -2.13 16.48
CA LEU A 210 -3.19 -1.19 16.32
C LEU A 210 -3.04 -0.39 17.60
N ILE A 211 -1.87 -0.49 18.22
CA ILE A 211 -1.51 0.25 19.43
C ILE A 211 -0.31 1.12 19.10
N CYS A 212 -0.58 2.39 18.88
CA CYS A 212 0.40 3.36 18.42
C CYS A 212 0.60 4.41 19.51
N VAL A 213 1.84 4.66 19.94
CA VAL A 213 2.12 5.77 20.85
C VAL A 213 2.21 7.09 20.07
N LYS A 214 2.13 8.21 20.79
CA LYS A 214 2.42 9.53 20.22
C LYS A 214 3.76 9.52 19.48
N ASP A 215 3.77 10.18 18.33
CA ASP A 215 4.90 10.29 17.40
C ASP A 215 5.27 8.99 16.66
N SER A 216 4.49 7.91 16.79
CA SER A 216 4.65 6.73 15.94
C SER A 216 4.41 7.07 14.46
N TYR A 217 5.30 6.58 13.60
CA TYR A 217 5.27 6.77 12.15
C TYR A 217 5.46 5.44 11.43
N THR A 218 4.61 5.21 10.43
CA THR A 218 4.76 4.13 9.46
C THR A 218 4.96 4.77 8.10
N ASP A 219 6.06 4.45 7.43
CA ASP A 219 6.45 5.09 6.17
C ASP A 219 5.53 4.70 5.00
N PHE A 220 5.72 5.35 3.85
CA PHE A 220 4.89 5.12 2.66
C PHE A 220 4.95 3.67 2.21
N HIS A 221 3.77 3.06 2.04
CA HIS A 221 3.62 1.70 1.55
C HIS A 221 2.33 1.56 0.76
N ILE A 222 2.24 0.45 0.02
CA ILE A 222 1.00 -0.10 -0.51
C ILE A 222 0.71 -1.36 0.31
N ASP A 223 -0.52 -1.52 0.78
CA ASP A 223 -0.92 -2.75 1.48
C ASP A 223 -0.68 -3.98 0.60
N SER A 224 -0.20 -5.06 1.21
CA SER A 224 0.22 -6.25 0.48
C SER A 224 -0.92 -6.87 -0.36
N GLY A 225 -0.55 -7.44 -1.51
CA GLY A 225 -1.51 -7.92 -2.52
C GLY A 225 -2.34 -6.79 -3.16
N GLY A 226 -2.00 -5.52 -2.88
CA GLY A 226 -2.84 -4.38 -3.23
C GLY A 226 -4.19 -4.42 -2.54
N ALA A 227 -4.27 -5.01 -1.34
CA ALA A 227 -5.52 -5.11 -0.62
C ALA A 227 -6.10 -3.73 -0.29
N SER A 228 -7.44 -3.66 -0.26
CA SER A 228 -8.12 -2.52 0.33
C SER A 228 -8.12 -2.67 1.84
N ALA A 229 -8.15 -1.56 2.56
CA ALA A 229 -8.10 -1.54 4.02
C ALA A 229 -9.28 -0.77 4.61
N TRP A 230 -9.71 -1.17 5.81
CA TRP A 230 -10.57 -0.36 6.67
C TRP A 230 -9.84 -0.07 7.99
N TYR A 231 -10.01 1.13 8.52
CA TYR A 231 -9.41 1.61 9.76
C TYR A 231 -10.47 2.28 10.63
N HIS A 232 -10.59 1.90 11.89
CA HIS A 232 -11.48 2.52 12.87
C HIS A 232 -10.68 2.95 14.11
N VAL A 233 -10.68 4.24 14.42
CA VAL A 233 -9.99 4.77 15.61
C VAL A 233 -10.90 4.63 16.83
N LEU A 234 -10.59 3.72 17.74
CA LEU A 234 -11.34 3.58 18.98
C LEU A 234 -11.00 4.69 19.99
N LYS A 235 -9.71 5.05 20.06
CA LYS A 235 -9.17 6.12 20.93
C LYS A 235 -8.04 6.85 20.26
N GLY A 236 -7.94 8.15 20.50
CA GLY A 236 -6.85 8.99 19.97
C GLY A 236 -7.15 9.51 18.57
N GLU A 237 -6.10 9.63 17.77
CA GLU A 237 -6.16 10.18 16.41
C GLU A 237 -5.06 9.56 15.56
N LYS A 238 -5.28 9.47 14.24
CA LYS A 238 -4.28 9.04 13.26
C LYS A 238 -4.31 9.95 12.05
N ILE A 239 -3.16 10.32 11.52
CA ILE A 239 -3.03 11.14 10.31
C ILE A 239 -2.51 10.23 9.20
N PHE A 240 -3.19 10.23 8.07
CA PHE A 240 -2.81 9.53 6.86
C PHE A 240 -2.29 10.54 5.83
N TYR A 241 -1.21 10.18 5.16
CA TYR A 241 -0.66 10.90 4.01
C TYR A 241 -0.91 10.05 2.77
N LEU A 242 -1.88 10.45 1.94
CA LEU A 242 -2.47 9.63 0.89
C LEU A 242 -1.98 10.09 -0.49
N ILE A 243 -1.51 9.14 -1.29
CA ILE A 243 -1.05 9.37 -2.67
C ILE A 243 -1.83 8.44 -3.60
N GLN A 244 -2.47 9.03 -4.62
CA GLN A 244 -3.27 8.29 -5.58
C GLN A 244 -2.40 7.29 -6.37
N PRO A 245 -2.88 6.07 -6.64
CA PRO A 245 -2.13 5.03 -7.34
C PRO A 245 -2.05 5.23 -8.86
N ALA A 246 -1.77 6.45 -9.29
CA ALA A 246 -1.48 6.73 -10.69
C ALA A 246 -0.28 5.91 -11.16
N SER A 247 -0.27 5.51 -12.43
CA SER A 247 0.79 4.65 -12.98
C SER A 247 2.20 5.20 -12.72
N ALA A 248 2.37 6.52 -12.85
CA ALA A 248 3.62 7.21 -12.56
C ALA A 248 4.02 7.13 -11.08
N ASN A 249 3.06 7.28 -10.16
CA ASN A 249 3.31 7.21 -8.71
C ASN A 249 3.70 5.80 -8.27
N ILE A 250 3.07 4.75 -8.81
CA ILE A 250 3.47 3.36 -8.52
C ILE A 250 4.89 3.09 -9.01
N SER A 251 5.25 3.56 -10.20
CA SER A 251 6.62 3.43 -10.72
C SER A 251 7.65 4.27 -9.94
N LEU A 252 7.26 5.40 -9.37
CA LEU A 252 8.11 6.17 -8.45
C LEU A 252 8.27 5.43 -7.12
N TYR A 253 7.17 4.91 -6.57
CA TYR A 253 7.17 4.13 -5.33
C TYR A 253 8.08 2.91 -5.43
N GLU A 254 7.98 2.12 -6.50
CA GLU A 254 8.85 0.96 -6.71
C GLU A 254 10.34 1.33 -6.78
N ARG A 255 10.66 2.46 -7.43
CA ARG A 255 12.04 2.98 -7.50
C ARG A 255 12.53 3.52 -6.16
N TRP A 256 11.67 4.22 -5.43
CA TRP A 256 11.98 4.73 -4.09
C TRP A 256 12.23 3.57 -3.14
N GLN A 257 11.35 2.58 -3.08
CA GLN A 257 11.45 1.45 -2.16
C GLN A 257 12.66 0.55 -2.42
N SER A 258 13.12 0.46 -3.66
CA SER A 258 14.35 -0.25 -4.03
C SER A 258 15.63 0.56 -3.85
N ALA A 259 15.53 1.85 -3.52
CA ALA A 259 16.71 2.71 -3.31
C ALA A 259 17.41 2.37 -1.98
N ALA A 260 18.74 2.32 -2.02
CA ALA A 260 19.56 2.03 -0.83
C ALA A 260 19.40 3.09 0.27
N ASN A 261 19.01 4.32 -0.09
CA ASN A 261 18.82 5.45 0.79
C ASN A 261 17.33 5.84 0.92
N HIS A 262 16.38 4.92 0.70
CA HIS A 262 14.94 5.23 0.80
C HIS A 262 14.56 5.80 2.17
N SER A 263 15.22 5.33 3.25
CA SER A 263 15.02 5.83 4.62
C SER A 263 15.46 7.28 4.85
N GLU A 264 16.17 7.88 3.89
CA GLU A 264 16.65 9.27 3.90
C GLU A 264 15.80 10.19 3.02
N MET A 265 14.82 9.61 2.31
CA MET A 265 14.00 10.31 1.34
C MET A 265 12.53 10.25 1.77
N PHE A 266 11.90 11.41 1.86
CA PHE A 266 10.46 11.49 2.07
C PHE A 266 9.73 11.33 0.74
N PHE A 267 9.06 10.19 0.52
CA PHE A 267 8.48 9.83 -0.78
C PHE A 267 7.49 10.87 -1.32
N ALA A 268 6.74 11.55 -0.45
CA ALA A 268 5.79 12.58 -0.88
C ALA A 268 6.44 13.74 -1.66
N ASP A 269 7.75 13.97 -1.50
CA ASP A 269 8.48 15.00 -2.23
C ASP A 269 8.72 14.62 -3.71
N GLN A 270 8.45 13.37 -4.09
CA GLN A 270 8.65 12.85 -5.46
C GLN A 270 7.37 12.82 -6.29
N VAL A 271 6.21 13.08 -5.69
CA VAL A 271 4.90 13.01 -6.34
C VAL A 271 4.25 14.39 -6.42
N ASP A 272 3.30 14.56 -7.35
CA ASP A 272 2.60 15.83 -7.54
C ASP A 272 1.75 16.23 -6.32
N ARG A 273 1.00 15.27 -5.76
CA ARG A 273 0.10 15.51 -4.64
C ARG A 273 0.16 14.39 -3.61
N CYS A 274 0.27 14.79 -2.35
CA CYS A 274 0.16 13.95 -1.18
C CYS A 274 -0.84 14.61 -0.21
N TYR A 275 -1.98 13.97 0.00
CA TYR A 275 -3.11 14.54 0.73
C TYR A 275 -3.04 14.18 2.21
N LYS A 276 -3.28 15.13 3.10
CA LYS A 276 -3.31 14.89 4.55
C LYS A 276 -4.75 14.64 5.01
N CYS A 277 -5.02 13.43 5.49
CA CYS A 277 -6.31 13.01 6.04
C CYS A 277 -6.19 12.72 7.53
N THR A 278 -6.87 13.50 8.38
CA THR A 278 -6.93 13.23 9.83
C THR A 278 -8.14 12.35 10.16
N LEU A 279 -7.88 11.18 10.74
CA LEU A 279 -8.88 10.25 11.23
C LEU A 279 -8.97 10.33 12.76
N LYS A 280 -10.10 10.85 13.26
CA LYS A 280 -10.36 11.06 14.68
C LYS A 280 -11.07 9.88 15.32
N GLN A 281 -11.07 9.85 16.65
CA GLN A 281 -11.82 8.89 17.45
C GLN A 281 -13.29 8.73 16.98
N GLY A 282 -13.72 7.48 16.82
CA GLY A 282 -15.05 7.06 16.40
C GLY A 282 -15.28 7.06 14.88
N GLN A 283 -14.33 7.57 14.10
CA GLN A 283 -14.43 7.60 12.64
C GLN A 283 -13.84 6.33 12.02
N THR A 284 -14.32 6.02 10.82
CA THR A 284 -13.82 4.89 10.01
C THR A 284 -13.34 5.39 8.66
N LEU A 285 -12.14 4.98 8.23
CA LEU A 285 -11.59 5.25 6.90
C LEU A 285 -11.51 3.94 6.10
N PHE A 286 -11.89 3.99 4.84
CA PHE A 286 -11.68 2.93 3.86
C PHE A 286 -10.65 3.41 2.84
N ILE A 287 -9.57 2.65 2.68
CA ILE A 287 -8.50 2.94 1.73
C ILE A 287 -8.62 1.94 0.57
N PRO A 288 -8.76 2.38 -0.68
CA PRO A 288 -8.87 1.49 -1.82
C PRO A 288 -7.55 0.84 -2.21
N SER A 289 -7.67 -0.22 -3.01
CA SER A 289 -6.55 -0.95 -3.60
C SER A 289 -5.50 -0.03 -4.22
N GLY A 290 -4.24 -0.29 -3.88
CA GLY A 290 -3.06 0.32 -4.50
C GLY A 290 -2.67 1.71 -3.98
N TRP A 291 -3.54 2.39 -3.24
CA TRP A 291 -3.20 3.71 -2.67
C TRP A 291 -1.92 3.64 -1.86
N ILE A 292 -1.01 4.59 -2.11
CA ILE A 292 0.27 4.66 -1.40
C ILE A 292 0.06 5.58 -0.20
N TYR A 293 0.36 5.12 1.01
CA TYR A 293 0.15 5.94 2.19
C TYR A 293 1.17 5.74 3.29
N ALA A 294 1.41 6.82 4.04
CA ALA A 294 2.15 6.82 5.31
C ALA A 294 1.21 7.22 6.44
N THR A 295 1.55 6.89 7.68
CA THR A 295 0.75 7.28 8.85
C THR A 295 1.59 7.93 9.94
N LEU A 296 1.04 8.95 10.58
CA LEU A 296 1.57 9.58 11.79
C LEU A 296 0.52 9.50 12.91
N THR A 297 0.97 9.14 14.10
CA THR A 297 0.14 9.07 15.30
C THR A 297 0.37 10.31 16.17
N PRO A 298 -0.51 11.33 16.11
CA PRO A 298 -0.27 12.59 16.80
C PRO A 298 -0.36 12.51 18.33
N VAL A 299 -1.14 11.55 18.83
CA VAL A 299 -1.40 11.23 20.25
C VAL A 299 -1.54 9.71 20.38
N ASP A 300 -1.33 9.14 21.56
CA ASP A 300 -1.54 7.71 21.80
C ASP A 300 -2.90 7.25 21.24
N CYS A 301 -2.87 6.16 20.47
CA CYS A 301 -3.96 5.74 19.61
C CYS A 301 -4.18 4.22 19.71
N LEU A 302 -5.43 3.84 19.89
CA LEU A 302 -5.91 2.46 19.80
C LEU A 302 -6.91 2.40 18.64
N ALA A 303 -6.62 1.58 17.64
CA ALA A 303 -7.44 1.44 16.46
C ALA A 303 -7.62 -0.03 16.07
N PHE A 304 -8.65 -0.30 15.29
CA PHE A 304 -8.87 -1.59 14.65
C PHE A 304 -8.79 -1.43 13.14
N ALA A 305 -8.27 -2.44 12.46
CA ALA A 305 -8.19 -2.45 11.01
C ALA A 305 -8.38 -3.85 10.44
N GLY A 306 -8.45 -3.93 9.12
CA GLY A 306 -8.44 -5.18 8.39
C GLY A 306 -8.24 -4.94 6.89
N HIS A 307 -7.71 -5.95 6.21
CA HIS A 307 -7.45 -5.93 4.78
C HIS A 307 -8.39 -6.90 4.06
N PHE A 308 -8.75 -6.58 2.82
CA PHE A 308 -9.60 -7.42 2.00
C PHE A 308 -9.33 -7.21 0.51
N LEU A 309 -9.40 -8.31 -0.24
CA LEU A 309 -9.39 -8.32 -1.70
C LEU A 309 -10.83 -8.31 -2.22
N HIS A 310 -11.08 -7.65 -3.35
CA HIS A 310 -12.41 -7.54 -3.93
C HIS A 310 -12.38 -7.39 -5.46
N SER A 311 -13.55 -7.53 -6.08
CA SER A 311 -13.68 -7.64 -7.54
C SER A 311 -13.72 -6.31 -8.30
N LEU A 312 -13.75 -5.18 -7.60
CA LEU A 312 -13.79 -3.84 -8.22
C LEU A 312 -12.40 -3.39 -8.71
N SER A 313 -11.33 -3.93 -8.13
CA SER A 313 -9.96 -3.45 -8.35
C SER A 313 -8.97 -4.56 -8.71
N VAL A 314 -9.43 -5.61 -9.40
CA VAL A 314 -8.61 -6.78 -9.77
C VAL A 314 -7.32 -6.38 -10.47
N GLU A 315 -7.38 -5.42 -11.40
CA GLU A 315 -6.19 -4.93 -12.11
C GLU A 315 -5.15 -4.35 -11.16
N MET A 316 -5.58 -3.51 -10.22
CA MET A 316 -4.70 -2.84 -9.27
C MET A 316 -4.12 -3.83 -8.26
N GLN A 317 -4.93 -4.77 -7.75
CA GLN A 317 -4.46 -5.85 -6.87
C GLN A 317 -3.36 -6.68 -7.53
N MET A 318 -3.57 -7.11 -8.78
CA MET A 318 -2.56 -7.86 -9.54
C MET A 318 -1.30 -7.03 -9.79
N ARG A 319 -1.45 -5.75 -10.13
CA ARG A 319 -0.32 -4.84 -10.35
C ARG A 319 0.51 -4.65 -9.07
N ALA A 320 -0.13 -4.43 -7.93
CA ALA A 320 0.54 -4.28 -6.64
C ALA A 320 1.27 -5.56 -6.23
N TYR A 321 0.64 -6.73 -6.42
CA TYR A 321 1.27 -8.03 -6.20
C TYR A 321 2.54 -8.21 -7.05
N GLU A 322 2.49 -7.85 -8.33
CA GLU A 322 3.68 -7.91 -9.20
C GLU A 322 4.80 -6.95 -8.76
N VAL A 323 4.46 -5.75 -8.29
CA VAL A 323 5.42 -4.78 -7.72
C VAL A 323 6.08 -5.37 -6.47
N GLU A 324 5.29 -5.90 -5.54
CA GLU A 324 5.78 -6.53 -4.31
C GLU A 324 6.74 -7.69 -4.61
N ARG A 325 6.38 -8.58 -5.55
CA ARG A 325 7.24 -9.69 -5.98
C ARG A 325 8.59 -9.22 -6.54
N ARG A 326 8.61 -8.12 -7.31
CA ARG A 326 9.86 -7.55 -7.87
C ARG A 326 10.73 -6.92 -6.81
N LEU A 327 10.12 -6.24 -5.85
CA LEU A 327 10.82 -5.62 -4.73
C LEU A 327 11.41 -6.66 -3.76
N LYS A 328 10.89 -7.90 -3.75
CA LYS A 328 11.32 -8.98 -2.86
C LYS A 328 11.31 -8.53 -1.40
N LEU A 329 10.32 -7.73 -1.03
CA LEU A 329 10.12 -7.29 0.34
C LEU A 329 9.76 -8.53 1.16
N GLY A 330 10.69 -9.02 1.97
CA GLY A 330 10.43 -10.07 2.97
C GLY A 330 9.61 -9.53 4.15
N SER A 331 8.55 -8.76 3.87
CA SER A 331 7.74 -8.10 4.88
C SER A 331 6.94 -9.13 5.69
N LEU A 332 6.80 -8.86 6.99
CA LEU A 332 5.93 -9.59 7.92
C LEU A 332 4.43 -9.51 7.55
N THR A 333 4.06 -8.63 6.61
CA THR A 333 2.67 -8.35 6.25
C THR A 333 2.33 -8.73 4.80
N GLN A 334 3.08 -9.64 4.18
CA GLN A 334 2.69 -10.16 2.87
C GLN A 334 1.29 -10.80 2.98
N PHE A 335 0.41 -10.56 2.01
CA PHE A 335 -0.93 -11.13 1.97
C PHE A 335 -0.81 -12.65 1.87
N PRO A 336 -1.16 -13.42 2.91
CA PRO A 336 -0.95 -14.86 2.90
C PRO A 336 -1.81 -15.51 1.82
N ASN A 337 -1.24 -16.44 1.06
CA ASN A 337 -1.95 -17.24 0.06
C ASN A 337 -2.74 -16.37 -0.96
N PHE A 338 -2.10 -15.30 -1.45
CA PHE A 338 -2.71 -14.37 -2.40
C PHE A 338 -3.13 -15.07 -3.69
N GLU A 339 -2.29 -15.95 -4.24
CA GLU A 339 -2.59 -16.67 -5.47
C GLU A 339 -3.69 -17.70 -5.25
N THR A 340 -3.72 -18.34 -4.08
CA THR A 340 -4.82 -19.23 -3.67
C THR A 340 -6.15 -18.48 -3.65
N ALA A 341 -6.20 -17.28 -3.07
CA ALA A 341 -7.40 -16.43 -3.08
C ALA A 341 -7.82 -16.08 -4.52
N CYS A 342 -6.86 -15.83 -5.41
CA CYS A 342 -7.12 -15.59 -6.83
C CYS A 342 -7.72 -16.83 -7.51
N TRP A 343 -7.19 -18.04 -7.26
CA TRP A 343 -7.71 -19.29 -7.81
C TRP A 343 -9.17 -19.53 -7.40
N TYR A 344 -9.50 -19.34 -6.12
CA TYR A 344 -10.87 -19.45 -5.64
C TYR A 344 -11.78 -18.40 -6.28
N MET A 345 -11.33 -17.15 -6.42
CA MET A 345 -12.09 -16.12 -7.12
C MET A 345 -12.32 -16.49 -8.61
N GLY A 346 -11.30 -17.05 -9.27
CA GLY A 346 -11.42 -17.53 -10.66
C GLY A 346 -12.47 -18.63 -10.80
N LYS A 347 -12.52 -19.58 -9.87
CA LYS A 347 -13.57 -20.62 -9.82
C LYS A 347 -14.95 -20.00 -9.57
N HIS A 348 -15.06 -19.09 -8.61
CA HIS A 348 -16.30 -18.39 -8.31
C HIS A 348 -16.84 -17.61 -9.51
N LEU A 349 -15.99 -16.88 -10.24
CA LEU A 349 -16.37 -16.18 -11.47
C LEU A 349 -16.86 -17.15 -12.55
N LEU A 350 -16.22 -18.31 -12.70
CA LEU A 350 -16.67 -19.33 -13.67
C LEU A 350 -18.09 -19.81 -13.35
N GLU A 351 -18.40 -20.03 -12.07
CA GLU A 351 -19.74 -20.41 -11.62
C GLU A 351 -20.74 -19.27 -11.84
N ALA A 352 -20.34 -18.02 -11.58
CA ALA A 352 -21.16 -16.84 -11.85
C ALA A 352 -21.50 -16.70 -13.35
N PHE A 353 -20.54 -16.90 -14.26
CA PHE A 353 -20.80 -16.93 -15.72
C PHE A 353 -21.80 -18.02 -16.09
N LYS A 354 -21.61 -19.25 -15.57
CA LYS A 354 -22.53 -20.37 -15.84
C LYS A 354 -23.94 -20.09 -15.31
N GLY A 355 -24.07 -19.43 -14.16
CA GLY A 355 -25.35 -18.99 -13.60
C GLY A 355 -26.00 -17.86 -14.40
N SER A 356 -25.18 -16.98 -14.99
CA SER A 356 -25.62 -15.87 -15.85
C SER A 356 -26.35 -16.40 -17.09
N HIS A 357 -25.84 -17.48 -17.72
CA HIS A 357 -26.52 -18.13 -18.85
C HIS A 357 -27.90 -18.70 -18.48
N LYS A 358 -28.03 -19.26 -17.28
CA LYS A 358 -29.32 -19.82 -16.80
C LYS A 358 -30.36 -18.74 -16.53
N SER A 359 -29.91 -17.57 -16.06
CA SER A 359 -30.79 -16.45 -15.70
C SER A 359 -31.04 -15.45 -16.83
N GLY A 360 -30.30 -15.57 -17.95
CA GLY A 360 -30.33 -14.61 -19.05
C GLY A 360 -29.73 -13.24 -18.72
N LYS A 361 -29.15 -13.06 -17.53
CA LYS A 361 -28.51 -11.81 -17.10
C LYS A 361 -27.02 -11.85 -17.42
N GLN A 362 -26.50 -10.76 -17.99
CA GLN A 362 -25.06 -10.62 -18.19
C GLN A 362 -24.36 -10.23 -16.89
N LEU A 363 -23.12 -10.67 -16.72
CA LEU A 363 -22.28 -10.19 -15.63
C LEU A 363 -21.87 -8.73 -15.87
N PRO A 364 -21.72 -7.93 -14.79
CA PRO A 364 -21.18 -6.58 -14.89
C PRO A 364 -19.84 -6.51 -15.65
N PRO A 365 -19.60 -5.47 -16.47
CA PRO A 365 -18.38 -5.36 -17.27
C PRO A 365 -17.08 -5.43 -16.47
N HIS A 366 -17.07 -4.88 -15.25
CA HIS A 366 -15.90 -4.92 -14.36
C HIS A 366 -15.55 -6.35 -13.93
N LEU A 367 -16.54 -7.24 -13.73
CA LEU A 367 -16.30 -8.65 -13.42
C LEU A 367 -15.76 -9.41 -14.63
N VAL A 368 -16.25 -9.10 -15.84
CA VAL A 368 -15.72 -9.70 -17.08
C VAL A 368 -14.25 -9.31 -17.29
N GLN A 369 -13.93 -8.04 -17.07
CA GLN A 369 -12.55 -7.54 -17.13
C GLN A 369 -11.68 -8.17 -16.05
N GLY A 370 -12.17 -8.27 -14.80
CA GLY A 370 -11.47 -8.96 -13.71
C GLY A 370 -11.19 -10.42 -14.02
N ALA A 371 -12.16 -11.15 -14.58
CA ALA A 371 -11.97 -12.54 -15.01
C ALA A 371 -10.89 -12.68 -16.10
N LYS A 372 -10.82 -11.72 -17.03
CA LYS A 372 -9.80 -11.68 -18.09
C LYS A 372 -8.40 -11.51 -17.52
N ILE A 373 -8.24 -10.62 -16.55
CA ILE A 373 -6.97 -10.35 -15.86
C ILE A 373 -6.54 -11.60 -15.08
N LEU A 374 -7.41 -12.16 -14.25
CA LEU A 374 -7.12 -13.38 -13.48
C LEU A 374 -6.76 -14.55 -14.40
N ASN A 375 -7.50 -14.74 -15.49
CA ASN A 375 -7.19 -15.80 -16.45
C ASN A 375 -5.82 -15.59 -17.15
N GLY A 376 -5.41 -14.34 -17.35
CA GLY A 376 -4.05 -13.99 -17.80
C GLY A 376 -2.99 -14.38 -16.78
N ALA A 377 -3.22 -14.07 -15.49
CA ALA A 377 -2.34 -14.42 -14.38
C ALA A 377 -2.19 -15.94 -14.24
N PHE A 378 -3.29 -16.69 -14.23
CA PHE A 378 -3.30 -18.15 -14.17
C PHE A 378 -2.48 -18.78 -15.30
N ARG A 379 -2.60 -18.26 -16.53
CA ARG A 379 -1.77 -18.70 -17.66
C ARG A 379 -0.30 -18.41 -17.43
N SER A 380 0.04 -17.29 -16.81
CA SER A 380 1.42 -16.93 -16.49
C SER A 380 2.02 -17.87 -15.44
N TRP A 381 1.31 -18.08 -14.32
CA TRP A 381 1.74 -18.89 -13.19
C TRP A 381 1.90 -20.38 -13.55
N THR A 382 1.06 -20.87 -14.47
CA THR A 382 1.09 -22.27 -14.93
C THR A 382 2.07 -22.55 -16.07
N LYS A 383 2.86 -21.55 -16.53
CA LYS A 383 3.92 -21.80 -17.53
C LYS A 383 5.00 -22.69 -16.92
N LYS A 384 5.54 -23.62 -17.70
CA LYS A 384 6.60 -24.56 -17.27
C LYS A 384 7.79 -23.91 -16.56
N GLN A 385 8.15 -22.68 -16.94
CA GLN A 385 9.27 -21.93 -16.34
C GLN A 385 8.92 -21.27 -15.00
N ALA A 386 7.65 -21.00 -14.73
CA ALA A 386 7.18 -20.29 -13.54
C ALA A 386 6.50 -21.22 -12.53
N LEU A 387 6.02 -22.40 -12.97
CA LEU A 387 5.19 -23.31 -12.17
C LEU A 387 5.81 -23.63 -10.80
N ALA A 388 7.12 -23.85 -10.73
CA ALA A 388 7.81 -24.18 -9.49
C ALA A 388 7.73 -23.08 -8.41
N GLU A 389 7.49 -21.81 -8.80
CA GLU A 389 7.31 -20.70 -7.86
C GLU A 389 5.85 -20.52 -7.40
N HIS A 390 4.91 -21.23 -8.04
CA HIS A 390 3.47 -20.97 -7.94
C HIS A 390 2.64 -22.21 -7.54
N GLU A 391 3.22 -23.41 -7.65
CA GLU A 391 2.51 -24.68 -7.42
C GLU A 391 2.09 -24.85 -5.95
N ASP A 392 2.86 -24.30 -5.00
CA ASP A 392 2.57 -24.40 -3.56
C ASP A 392 1.30 -23.62 -3.14
N GLU A 393 0.93 -22.57 -3.88
CA GLU A 393 -0.29 -21.79 -3.62
C GLU A 393 -1.50 -22.27 -4.44
N LEU A 394 -1.35 -23.32 -5.25
CA LEU A 394 -2.46 -23.88 -6.01
C LEU A 394 -3.37 -24.70 -5.07
N PRO A 395 -4.67 -24.37 -4.94
CA PRO A 395 -5.55 -25.14 -4.07
C PRO A 395 -5.71 -26.58 -4.56
N GLU A 396 -5.95 -27.48 -3.61
CA GLU A 396 -6.09 -28.91 -3.91
C GLU A 396 -7.27 -29.19 -4.84
N HIS A 397 -7.14 -30.26 -5.62
CA HIS A 397 -8.14 -30.69 -6.62
C HIS A 397 -8.44 -29.69 -7.74
N PHE A 398 -7.77 -28.53 -7.79
CA PHE A 398 -7.87 -27.65 -8.94
C PHE A 398 -7.27 -28.31 -10.17
N LYS A 399 -7.93 -28.11 -11.32
CA LYS A 399 -7.41 -28.45 -12.64
C LYS A 399 -7.11 -27.14 -13.38
N PRO A 400 -5.92 -26.53 -13.21
CA PRO A 400 -5.63 -25.20 -13.75
C PRO A 400 -5.92 -25.09 -15.24
N SER A 401 -5.47 -26.07 -16.02
CA SER A 401 -5.68 -26.13 -17.47
C SER A 401 -7.16 -26.14 -17.87
N GLN A 402 -8.02 -26.78 -17.07
CA GLN A 402 -9.46 -26.81 -17.33
C GLN A 402 -10.10 -25.48 -16.98
N LEU A 403 -9.82 -24.94 -15.79
CA LEU A 403 -10.33 -23.65 -15.34
C LEU A 403 -9.98 -22.52 -16.31
N ILE A 404 -8.72 -22.47 -16.76
CA ILE A 404 -8.22 -21.47 -17.72
C ILE A 404 -8.96 -21.53 -19.06
N LYS A 405 -9.24 -22.75 -19.55
CA LYS A 405 -9.98 -22.97 -20.80
C LYS A 405 -11.44 -22.58 -20.66
N ASP A 406 -12.09 -22.99 -19.58
CA ASP A 406 -13.50 -22.72 -19.34
C ASP A 406 -13.73 -21.22 -19.12
N LEU A 407 -12.92 -20.54 -18.28
CA LEU A 407 -12.99 -19.09 -18.12
C LEU A 407 -12.78 -18.36 -19.45
N ALA A 408 -11.80 -18.78 -20.26
CA ALA A 408 -11.57 -18.14 -21.56
C ALA A 408 -12.76 -18.30 -22.51
N LYS A 409 -13.45 -19.45 -22.47
CA LYS A 409 -14.67 -19.68 -23.24
C LYS A 409 -15.79 -18.75 -22.76
N GLU A 410 -16.05 -18.70 -21.46
CA GLU A 410 -17.14 -17.89 -20.89
C GLU A 410 -16.93 -16.38 -21.11
N ILE A 411 -15.69 -15.90 -20.96
CA ILE A 411 -15.34 -14.50 -21.26
C ILE A 411 -15.67 -14.16 -22.72
N ARG A 412 -15.28 -15.03 -23.68
CA ARG A 412 -15.59 -14.81 -25.10
C ARG A 412 -17.08 -14.79 -25.39
N LEU A 413 -17.86 -15.66 -24.75
CA LEU A 413 -19.32 -15.68 -24.90
C LEU A 413 -19.95 -14.37 -24.40
N SER A 414 -19.51 -13.89 -23.23
CA SER A 414 -19.98 -12.64 -22.65
C SER A 414 -19.58 -11.41 -23.49
N GLU A 415 -18.35 -11.35 -23.99
CA GLU A 415 -17.87 -10.28 -24.89
C GLU A 415 -18.68 -10.24 -26.21
N ASN A 416 -18.97 -11.41 -26.80
CA ASN A 416 -19.75 -11.50 -28.02
C ASN A 416 -21.21 -11.06 -27.82
N ALA A 417 -21.83 -11.47 -26.71
CA ALA A 417 -23.19 -11.06 -26.37
C ALA A 417 -23.28 -9.54 -26.11
N SER A 418 -22.24 -8.95 -25.50
CA SER A 418 -22.16 -7.51 -25.28
C SER A 418 -22.01 -6.71 -26.58
N LYS A 419 -21.26 -7.24 -27.55
CA LYS A 419 -21.11 -6.64 -28.89
C LYS A 419 -22.42 -6.71 -29.69
N ALA A 420 -23.12 -7.84 -29.64
CA ALA A 420 -24.41 -8.00 -30.31
C ALA A 420 -25.52 -7.11 -29.74
N ALA A 421 -25.42 -6.72 -28.47
CA ALA A 421 -26.37 -5.83 -27.80
C ALA A 421 -26.11 -4.33 -28.02
N ARG A 422 -24.97 -3.93 -28.60
CA ARG A 422 -24.70 -2.54 -29.00
C ARG A 422 -25.16 -2.34 -30.46
N PRO A 423 -26.11 -1.43 -30.75
CA PRO A 423 -26.43 -1.09 -32.14
C PRO A 423 -25.20 -0.48 -32.82
N GLU A 424 -24.84 -0.97 -34.00
CA GLU A 424 -23.85 -0.31 -34.86
C GLU A 424 -24.37 1.08 -35.24
N VAL A 425 -23.75 2.14 -34.72
CA VAL A 425 -23.89 3.48 -35.27
C VAL A 425 -22.97 3.54 -36.49
N THR A 426 -23.54 3.33 -37.67
CA THR A 426 -22.89 3.66 -38.94
C THR A 426 -22.76 5.18 -39.06
N PRO A 427 -21.58 5.73 -39.43
CA PRO A 427 -21.48 7.14 -39.77
C PRO A 427 -22.08 7.31 -41.17
N ALA A 428 -23.28 7.87 -41.24
CA ALA A 428 -23.87 8.28 -42.51
C ALA A 428 -23.06 9.47 -43.06
N ILE A 429 -22.33 9.21 -44.15
CA ILE A 429 -21.83 10.23 -45.06
C ILE A 429 -23.06 10.81 -45.75
N SER A 430 -23.41 12.08 -45.47
CA SER A 430 -24.40 12.81 -46.27
C SER A 430 -23.65 13.72 -47.25
N SER A 431 -23.64 13.30 -48.51
CA SER A 431 -23.37 14.14 -49.68
C SER A 431 -24.73 14.46 -50.29
N ASP A 432 -25.07 15.74 -50.42
CA ASP A 432 -25.96 16.25 -51.47
C ASP A 432 -25.78 17.78 -51.58
N GLU A 433 -25.19 18.20 -52.70
CA GLU A 433 -25.38 19.52 -53.33
C GLU A 433 -26.78 19.53 -54.01
N VAL A 434 -27.51 20.65 -54.25
CA VAL A 434 -27.23 21.71 -55.24
C VAL A 434 -28.31 22.83 -55.17
N CYS A 435 -27.85 24.09 -55.26
CA CYS A 435 -28.36 25.37 -55.81
C CYS A 435 -29.80 25.92 -55.68
N PHE A 436 -29.88 27.24 -55.40
CA PHE A 436 -30.23 28.30 -56.39
C PHE A 436 -29.58 29.66 -56.04
N GLY A 437 -29.03 30.37 -57.04
CA GLY A 437 -28.39 31.71 -56.99
C GLY A 437 -29.38 32.88 -56.86
N ASP A 438 -29.01 34.17 -56.77
CA ASP A 438 -28.04 34.91 -57.61
C ASP A 438 -27.69 36.32 -57.02
N ARG A 439 -26.44 36.77 -57.27
CA ARG A 439 -25.93 38.16 -57.56
C ARG A 439 -26.05 39.30 -56.51
N GLU A 440 -25.10 40.23 -56.32
CA GLU A 440 -23.73 40.53 -56.80
C GLU A 440 -23.17 41.76 -56.00
N LYS A 441 -21.83 41.96 -56.01
CA LYS A 441 -20.99 43.12 -55.57
C LYS A 441 -20.62 43.19 -54.08
N GLU A 442 -19.38 43.37 -53.62
CA GLU A 442 -18.13 43.99 -54.13
C GLU A 442 -16.92 43.47 -53.32
N GLU A 443 -15.68 43.57 -53.82
CA GLU A 443 -14.43 43.14 -53.14
C GLU A 443 -13.36 44.28 -53.22
N PRO A 444 -12.17 44.21 -52.57
CA PRO A 444 -11.83 44.54 -51.17
C PRO A 444 -10.85 45.76 -51.04
N PRO A 445 -10.32 46.09 -49.84
CA PRO A 445 -8.87 45.91 -49.66
C PRO A 445 -8.38 45.47 -48.26
N SER A 446 -7.11 45.08 -48.25
CA SER A 446 -6.25 44.38 -47.28
C SER A 446 -5.93 45.12 -45.95
N PRO A 447 -5.26 44.44 -44.98
CA PRO A 447 -5.21 44.83 -43.56
C PRO A 447 -3.98 45.66 -43.17
N ILE A 448 -4.10 46.44 -42.09
CA ILE A 448 -2.99 47.16 -41.45
C ILE A 448 -2.54 46.39 -40.20
N GLU A 449 -1.24 46.12 -40.16
CA GLU A 449 -0.47 45.53 -39.06
C GLU A 449 -0.25 46.51 -37.89
N ALA A 450 -0.18 45.99 -36.66
CA ALA A 450 0.69 46.53 -35.61
C ALA A 450 1.16 45.41 -34.66
N SER A 451 2.47 45.40 -34.44
CA SER A 451 3.29 44.36 -33.80
C SER A 451 3.50 44.59 -32.29
N PRO A 452 4.00 43.59 -31.52
CA PRO A 452 4.30 43.70 -30.09
C PRO A 452 5.69 44.29 -29.81
N PRO A 453 5.96 44.84 -28.61
CA PRO A 453 7.19 45.58 -28.34
C PRO A 453 8.41 44.69 -28.02
N ARG A 454 9.58 45.14 -28.50
CA ARG A 454 10.93 44.55 -28.32
C ARG A 454 11.75 45.22 -27.20
N SER A 455 12.65 44.39 -26.68
CA SER A 455 13.89 44.57 -25.91
C SER A 455 14.85 45.73 -26.28
N PHE A 456 15.79 46.04 -25.36
CA PHE A 456 17.15 46.55 -25.63
C PHE A 456 18.17 45.68 -24.84
N LEU A 457 19.03 44.87 -25.47
CA LEU A 457 20.38 45.10 -26.10
C LEU A 457 21.49 45.36 -25.04
N GLU A 458 22.72 44.82 -25.08
CA GLU A 458 23.63 44.34 -26.14
C GLU A 458 24.88 43.69 -25.44
N LYS A 459 25.68 42.72 -25.95
CA LYS A 459 26.65 42.82 -27.06
C LYS A 459 27.33 41.45 -27.36
N VAL A 460 27.84 41.35 -28.60
CA VAL A 460 28.24 40.15 -29.38
C VAL A 460 29.76 39.97 -29.49
N SER A 461 30.27 38.73 -29.67
CA SER A 461 31.26 38.40 -30.74
C SER A 461 31.63 36.90 -30.91
N LYS A 462 31.16 36.33 -32.04
CA LYS A 462 31.76 35.43 -33.07
C LYS A 462 32.91 34.45 -32.71
N LYS A 463 32.72 33.14 -32.98
CA LYS A 463 33.25 32.40 -34.17
C LYS A 463 33.06 30.86 -34.13
N LYS A 464 32.72 30.31 -35.31
CA LYS A 464 33.03 29.00 -35.93
C LYS A 464 32.44 27.69 -35.37
N THR A 465 31.65 27.03 -36.21
CA THR A 465 31.30 25.60 -36.22
C THR A 465 32.53 24.71 -36.48
N PRO A 466 32.55 23.46 -35.95
CA PRO A 466 32.40 22.32 -36.86
C PRO A 466 31.70 21.06 -36.30
N LYS A 467 31.01 20.38 -37.24
CA LYS A 467 30.87 18.92 -37.49
C LYS A 467 30.62 17.92 -36.35
N THR A 468 29.51 17.20 -36.55
CA THR A 468 29.14 15.85 -36.10
C THR A 468 30.28 14.83 -36.01
N VAL A 469 30.39 14.13 -34.88
CA VAL A 469 31.22 12.93 -34.70
C VAL A 469 30.34 11.77 -34.20
N LYS A 470 30.45 10.63 -34.89
CA LYS A 470 29.79 9.34 -34.61
C LYS A 470 30.26 8.73 -33.29
N MET A 471 29.34 8.13 -32.53
CA MET A 471 29.64 7.30 -31.36
C MET A 471 30.35 5.98 -31.75
N PRO A 472 31.33 5.49 -30.95
CA PRO A 472 31.96 4.18 -31.16
C PRO A 472 31.11 3.03 -30.57
N LYS A 473 31.20 1.85 -31.20
CA LYS A 473 30.58 0.58 -30.77
C LYS A 473 31.19 0.07 -29.44
N PRO A 474 30.40 -0.62 -28.58
CA PRO A 474 30.93 -1.21 -27.36
C PRO A 474 31.78 -2.47 -27.63
N SER A 475 32.89 -2.58 -26.90
CA SER A 475 33.85 -3.67 -26.88
C SER A 475 33.31 -4.95 -26.23
N LYS A 476 33.69 -6.10 -26.80
CA LYS A 476 33.32 -7.46 -26.34
C LYS A 476 33.93 -7.79 -24.97
N VAL A 477 33.13 -8.41 -24.11
CA VAL A 477 33.53 -8.98 -22.80
C VAL A 477 34.33 -10.28 -23.00
N PRO A 478 35.42 -10.55 -22.25
CA PRO A 478 36.17 -11.80 -22.34
C PRO A 478 35.43 -12.99 -21.70
N LYS A 479 35.54 -14.19 -22.29
CA LYS A 479 34.98 -15.45 -21.75
C LYS A 479 35.81 -15.99 -20.57
N PRO A 480 35.18 -16.68 -19.59
CA PRO A 480 35.89 -17.35 -18.51
C PRO A 480 36.59 -18.65 -18.97
N PRO A 481 37.66 -19.10 -18.29
CA PRO A 481 38.42 -20.28 -18.66
C PRO A 481 37.70 -21.59 -18.28
N LYS A 482 37.91 -22.64 -19.10
CA LYS A 482 37.37 -23.99 -18.89
C LYS A 482 38.13 -24.73 -17.77
N PRO A 483 37.45 -25.62 -17.01
CA PRO A 483 38.12 -26.49 -16.04
C PRO A 483 38.90 -27.62 -16.74
N PRO A 484 39.99 -28.13 -16.13
CA PRO A 484 40.74 -29.28 -16.65
C PRO A 484 40.03 -30.61 -16.33
N LYS A 485 40.24 -31.59 -17.21
CA LYS A 485 39.90 -33.02 -17.09
C LYS A 485 41.17 -33.82 -17.46
N PRO A 486 41.36 -35.08 -17.03
CA PRO A 486 40.36 -36.12 -16.74
C PRO A 486 39.88 -36.17 -15.30
#